data_AF-A0A2S9FSW6-F1
#
_entry.id   AF-A0A2S9FSW6-F1
#
_cell.length_a   1.000
_cell.length_b   1.000
_cell.length_c   1.000
_cell.angle_alpha   90.00
_cell.angle_beta   90.00
_cell.angle_gamma   90.00
#
_symmetry.space_group_name_H-M   'P 1'
#
loop_
_entity.id
_entity.type
_entity.pdbx_description
1 polymer ?
#
loop_
_entity_poly.entity_id
_entity_poly.type
_entity_poly.pdbx_seq_one_letter_code
_entity_poly.pdbx_strand_id
1 'polypeptide(L)'
;LAQPSERRLLIVIGDGLISDEGYEGRYAWADAAHAVEEANDAGVSMYYVGIGPTRVDPLPEVFGPKRSQRIRRVEDLPRVLAHVHRELVSA
;
A
#
# COMPACT_ATOMS: atom_id res chain seq x y z
N LEU A 1 12.41 -10.50 10.72
CA LEU A 1 12.63 -9.05 10.97
C LEU A 1 13.95 -8.73 11.71
N ALA A 2 14.91 -9.67 11.80
CA ALA A 2 16.14 -9.52 12.61
C ALA A 2 17.32 -8.84 11.89
N GLN A 3 17.19 -8.49 10.61
CA GLN A 3 18.25 -7.80 9.89
C GLN A 3 18.13 -6.29 10.15
N PRO A 4 19.19 -5.63 10.67
CA PRO A 4 19.17 -4.19 10.88
C PRO A 4 19.04 -3.47 9.53
N SER A 5 18.08 -2.57 9.44
CA SER A 5 17.90 -1.64 8.32
C SER A 5 17.53 -0.29 8.91
N GLU A 6 18.13 0.78 8.40
CA GLU A 6 17.78 2.15 8.79
C GLU A 6 16.34 2.51 8.39
N ARG A 7 15.79 1.83 7.38
CA ARG A 7 14.41 2.00 6.89
C ARG A 7 13.78 0.66 6.53
N ARG A 8 12.55 0.42 6.99
CA ARG A 8 11.77 -0.77 6.64
C ARG A 8 10.59 -0.36 5.78
N LEU A 9 10.52 -0.90 4.58
CA LEU A 9 9.50 -0.59 3.59
C LEU A 9 8.86 -1.87 3.08
N LEU A 10 7.54 -1.85 2.95
CA LEU A 10 6.77 -2.85 2.22
C LEU A 10 6.00 -2.16 1.08
N ILE A 11 6.35 -2.51 -0.17
CA ILE A 11 5.60 -2.09 -1.35
C ILE A 11 4.70 -3.25 -1.77
N VAL A 12 3.39 -3.01 -1.77
CA VAL A 12 2.39 -3.97 -2.27
C VAL A 12 2.00 -3.58 -3.68
N ILE A 13 1.94 -4.56 -4.58
CA ILE A 13 1.52 -4.35 -5.97
C ILE A 13 0.43 -5.38 -6.26
N GLY A 14 -0.77 -4.91 -6.55
CA GLY A 14 -1.93 -5.77 -6.75
C GLY A 14 -3.11 -5.03 -7.37
N ASP A 15 -4.23 -5.71 -7.56
CA ASP A 15 -5.46 -5.13 -8.12
C ASP A 15 -6.21 -4.22 -7.13
N GLY A 16 -5.85 -4.28 -5.85
CA GLY A 16 -6.47 -3.50 -4.77
C GLY A 16 -7.77 -4.10 -4.24
N LEU A 17 -8.06 -5.38 -4.53
CA LEU A 17 -9.08 -6.12 -3.81
C LEU A 17 -8.57 -6.40 -2.39
N ILE A 18 -9.36 -6.01 -1.39
CA ILE A 18 -9.08 -6.25 0.02
C ILE A 18 -10.18 -7.15 0.57
N SER A 19 -9.76 -8.30 1.06
CA SER A 19 -10.61 -9.39 1.54
C SER A 19 -9.86 -10.18 2.61
N ASP A 20 -10.60 -10.89 3.45
CA ASP A 20 -10.07 -11.87 4.40
C ASP A 20 -11.03 -13.07 4.48
N GLU A 21 -10.70 -14.10 5.28
CA GLU A 21 -11.45 -15.35 5.38
C GLU A 21 -12.92 -15.10 5.75
N GLY A 22 -13.79 -15.19 4.74
CA GLY A 22 -15.23 -15.06 4.88
C GLY A 22 -15.79 -13.65 4.76
N TYR A 23 -14.99 -12.61 4.48
CA TYR A 23 -15.50 -11.25 4.34
C TYR A 23 -14.72 -10.33 3.39
N GLU A 24 -15.45 -9.36 2.83
CA GLU A 24 -14.95 -8.34 1.90
C GLU A 24 -15.58 -6.97 2.22
N GLY A 25 -15.19 -5.94 1.47
CA GLY A 25 -15.78 -4.61 1.54
C GLY A 25 -15.33 -3.84 2.78
N ARG A 26 -16.18 -2.93 3.29
CA ARG A 26 -15.78 -1.95 4.33
C ARG A 26 -15.22 -2.58 5.60
N TYR A 27 -15.69 -3.77 5.98
CA TYR A 27 -15.16 -4.47 7.15
C TYR A 27 -13.73 -4.96 6.90
N ALA A 28 -13.48 -5.58 5.73
CA ALA A 28 -12.12 -5.94 5.30
C ALA A 28 -11.20 -4.72 5.15
N TRP A 29 -11.74 -3.56 4.76
CA TRP A 29 -10.96 -2.33 4.64
C TRP A 29 -10.55 -1.80 6.01
N ALA A 30 -11.48 -1.80 6.98
CA ALA A 30 -11.18 -1.38 8.34
C ALA A 30 -10.15 -2.30 9.02
N ASP A 31 -10.28 -3.61 8.81
CA ASP A 31 -9.32 -4.59 9.33
C ASP A 31 -7.92 -4.42 8.72
N ALA A 32 -7.85 -4.28 7.39
CA ALA A 32 -6.59 -3.98 6.71
C ALA A 32 -5.99 -2.63 7.14
N ALA A 33 -6.82 -1.61 7.41
CA ALA A 33 -6.36 -0.31 7.90
C ALA A 33 -5.72 -0.45 9.29
N HIS A 34 -6.30 -1.28 10.15
CA HIS A 34 -5.72 -1.58 11.45
C HIS A 34 -4.35 -2.29 11.32
N ALA A 35 -4.24 -3.27 10.43
CA ALA A 35 -2.95 -3.92 10.15
C ALA A 35 -1.89 -2.94 9.60
N VAL A 36 -2.30 -1.94 8.80
CA VAL A 36 -1.41 -0.86 8.34
C VAL A 36 -0.95 0.01 9.50
N GLU A 37 -1.80 0.31 10.47
CA GLU A 37 -1.43 1.04 11.70
C GLU A 37 -0.39 0.23 12.51
N GLU A 38 -0.64 -1.05 12.75
CA GLU A 38 0.29 -1.94 13.46
C GLU A 38 1.66 -2.01 12.77
N ALA A 39 1.68 -2.08 11.43
CA ALA A 39 2.92 -2.06 10.67
C ALA A 39 3.68 -0.74 10.83
N ASN A 40 2.98 0.40 10.82
CA ASN A 40 3.60 1.71 11.06
C ASN A 40 4.18 1.80 12.48
N ASP A 41 3.47 1.31 13.49
CA ASP A 41 3.94 1.26 14.87
C ASP A 41 5.16 0.34 15.05
N ALA A 42 5.26 -0.72 14.25
CA ALA A 42 6.44 -1.59 14.16
C ALA A 42 7.61 -0.99 13.34
N GLY A 43 7.46 0.26 12.87
CA GLY A 43 8.46 0.98 12.09
C GLY A 43 8.55 0.50 10.63
N VAL A 44 7.53 -0.18 10.11
CA VAL A 44 7.43 -0.63 8.72
C VAL A 44 6.52 0.32 7.96
N SER A 45 7.09 1.11 7.06
CA SER A 45 6.29 1.94 6.16
C SER A 45 5.71 1.10 5.03
N MET A 46 4.41 1.24 4.78
CA MET A 46 3.73 0.56 3.68
C MET A 46 3.41 1.52 2.53
N TYR A 47 3.44 1.02 1.29
CA TYR A 47 2.94 1.70 0.10
C TYR A 47 2.21 0.73 -0.82
N TYR A 48 0.98 1.05 -1.24
CA TYR A 48 0.22 0.19 -2.16
C TYR A 48 0.14 0.78 -3.58
N VAL A 49 0.55 0.01 -4.58
CA VAL A 49 0.32 0.31 -6.00
C VAL A 49 -0.81 -0.56 -6.54
N GLY A 50 -1.97 0.05 -6.73
CA GLY A 50 -3.13 -0.58 -7.36
C GLY A 50 -2.96 -0.62 -8.87
N ILE A 51 -3.18 -1.75 -9.53
CA ILE A 51 -3.10 -1.88 -10.99
C ILE A 51 -4.47 -2.25 -11.55
N GLY A 52 -4.90 -1.48 -12.54
CA GLY A 52 -6.13 -1.75 -13.29
C GLY A 52 -7.34 -0.93 -12.81
N PRO A 53 -8.49 -1.16 -13.46
CA PRO A 53 -9.71 -0.41 -13.17
C PRO A 53 -10.26 -0.76 -11.79
N THR A 54 -10.94 0.19 -11.15
CA THR A 54 -11.78 -0.07 -9.98
C THR A 54 -13.03 0.78 -10.05
N ARG A 55 -14.13 0.31 -9.44
CA ARG A 55 -15.35 1.09 -9.27
C ARG A 55 -15.28 1.98 -8.03
N VAL A 56 -14.75 1.45 -6.94
CA VAL A 56 -14.53 2.14 -5.67
C VAL A 56 -13.12 1.78 -5.25
N ASP A 57 -12.27 2.79 -5.05
CA ASP A 57 -10.88 2.56 -4.69
C ASP A 57 -10.73 2.59 -3.16
N PRO A 58 -10.47 1.45 -2.49
CA PRO A 58 -10.31 1.44 -1.05
C PRO A 58 -8.93 1.94 -0.61
N LEU A 59 -7.96 1.98 -1.52
CA LEU A 59 -6.57 2.20 -1.16
C LEU A 59 -6.31 3.54 -0.44
N PRO A 60 -6.92 4.67 -0.85
CA PRO A 60 -6.74 5.94 -0.13
C PRO A 60 -7.33 5.92 1.29
N GLU A 61 -8.35 5.10 1.56
CA GLU A 61 -8.95 4.94 2.89
C GLU A 61 -8.09 4.04 3.78
N VAL A 62 -7.60 2.92 3.23
CA VAL A 62 -6.84 1.91 3.99
C VAL A 62 -5.39 2.30 4.21
N PHE A 63 -4.69 2.79 3.18
CA PHE A 63 -3.27 3.11 3.25
C PHE A 63 -3.01 4.61 3.44
N GLY A 64 -4.01 5.45 3.12
CA GLY A 64 -3.87 6.90 3.06
C GLY A 64 -3.47 7.41 1.66
N PRO A 65 -3.85 8.66 1.32
CA PRO A 65 -3.70 9.21 -0.03
C PRO A 65 -2.25 9.48 -0.45
N LYS A 66 -1.30 9.49 0.51
CA LYS A 66 0.13 9.65 0.24
C LYS A 66 0.90 8.32 0.19
N ARG A 67 0.27 7.23 0.60
CA ARG A 67 0.88 5.89 0.68
C ARG A 67 0.16 4.88 -0.22
N SER A 68 -0.66 5.36 -1.14
CA SER A 68 -1.26 4.54 -2.17
C SER A 68 -1.36 5.30 -3.48
N GLN A 69 -1.26 4.56 -4.58
CA GLN A 69 -1.52 5.08 -5.91
C GLN A 69 -2.07 3.98 -6.80
N ARG A 70 -3.19 4.26 -7.48
CA ARG A 70 -3.70 3.41 -8.54
C ARG A 70 -3.20 3.85 -9.91
N ILE A 71 -2.69 2.91 -10.68
CA ILE A 71 -2.32 3.05 -12.08
C ILE A 71 -3.24 2.20 -12.96
N ARG A 72 -3.48 2.64 -14.19
CA ARG A 72 -4.36 1.91 -15.11
C ARG A 72 -3.67 0.71 -15.75
N ARG A 73 -2.36 0.80 -15.98
CA ARG A 73 -1.58 -0.23 -16.68
C ARG A 73 -0.24 -0.45 -16.00
N VAL A 74 0.28 -1.67 -16.11
CA VAL A 74 1.56 -2.05 -15.50
C VAL A 74 2.74 -1.25 -16.07
N GLU A 75 2.64 -0.75 -17.31
CA GLU A 75 3.71 0.07 -17.91
C GLU A 75 3.95 1.40 -17.18
N ASP A 76 3.00 1.86 -16.36
CA ASP A 76 3.14 3.07 -15.55
C ASP A 76 3.94 2.81 -14.25
N LEU A 77 4.17 1.55 -13.91
CA LEU A 77 4.82 1.13 -12.66
C LEU A 77 6.23 1.70 -12.47
N PRO A 78 7.13 1.75 -13.48
CA PRO A 78 8.46 2.35 -13.32
C PRO A 78 8.39 3.81 -12.85
N ARG A 79 7.42 4.59 -13.34
CA ARG A 79 7.23 5.99 -12.94
C ARG A 79 6.81 6.11 -11.47
N VAL A 80 5.91 5.24 -11.01
CA VAL A 80 5.44 5.22 -9.62
C VAL A 80 6.55 4.77 -8.68
N LEU A 81 7.25 3.68 -9.01
CA LEU A 81 8.36 3.18 -8.20
C LEU A 81 9.50 4.20 -8.11
N ALA A 82 9.78 4.95 -9.18
CA ALA A 82 10.75 6.04 -9.13
C ALA A 82 10.31 7.18 -8.18
N HIS A 83 9.01 7.46 -8.08
CA HIS A 83 8.50 8.43 -7.10
C HIS A 83 8.63 7.90 -5.67
N VAL A 84 8.20 6.67 -5.41
CA VAL A 84 8.33 6.01 -4.11
C VAL A 84 9.79 5.98 -3.67
N HIS A 85 10.70 5.58 -4.55
CA HIS A 85 12.14 5.59 -4.28
C HIS A 85 12.66 6.99 -3.91
N ARG A 86 12.23 8.06 -4.60
CA ARG A 86 12.65 9.43 -4.24
C ARG A 86 12.23 9.79 -2.81
N GLU A 87 10.97 9.54 -2.44
CA GLU A 87 10.48 9.81 -1.09
C GLU A 87 11.29 9.04 -0.02
N LEU A 88 11.74 7.84 -0.36
CA LEU A 88 12.50 6.97 0.53
C LEU A 88 13.99 7.29 0.61
N VAL A 89 14.54 8.01 -0.36
CA VAL A 89 15.94 8.47 -0.35
C VAL A 89 16.05 9.90 0.18
N SER A 90 14.99 10.70 0.11
CA SER A 90 14.98 12.10 0.57
C SER A 90 14.59 12.31 2.04
N ALA A 91 13.91 11.34 2.67
CA ALA A 91 13.78 11.32 4.13
C ALA A 91 15.15 11.07 4.78
#